data_AF-A0A970HL99-F1
#
_entry.id   AF-A0A970HL99-F1
#
_cell.length_a   1.000
_cell.length_b   1.000
_cell.length_c   1.000
_cell.angle_alpha   90.00
_cell.angle_beta   90.00
_cell.angle_gamma   90.00
#
_symmetry.space_group_name_H-M   'P 1'
#
loop_
_entity.id
_entity.type
_entity.pdbx_description
1 polymer ?
#
loop_
_entity_poly.entity_id
_entity_poly.type
_entity_poly.pdbx_seq_one_letter_code
_entity_poly.pdbx_strand_id
1 'polypeptide(L)'
;MPVFRDSGSHNPDDLHRLIGERLTAGLLGILDLLAGLGSRDYSQSEATAISEALRQGIGMELQNLRMDVHSVRDMLEEMRVSIIRLERLITDKIDEDEKADEEAERSRTTHDWQPASGRAPREVVIERVFNTAQKLIEEGKDISKMTSTALAHAAGVKPTQFTYAFKTRAGFEQQFAEWREEMRTKTEPDDKTDAIA
;
A
#
# COMPACT_ATOMS: atom_id res chain seq x y z
N MET A 1 15.49 -13.21 30.15
CA MET A 1 15.38 -12.65 28.79
C MET A 1 14.04 -13.10 28.22
N PRO A 2 13.01 -12.24 28.11
CA PRO A 2 11.78 -12.64 27.43
C PRO A 2 12.00 -12.57 25.91
N VAL A 3 11.54 -13.60 25.23
CA VAL A 3 11.61 -13.77 23.77
C VAL A 3 10.63 -12.79 23.13
N PHE A 4 11.15 -11.88 22.30
CA PHE A 4 10.33 -11.07 21.40
C PHE A 4 9.67 -12.03 20.41
N ARG A 5 8.36 -12.24 20.61
CA ARG A 5 7.52 -13.05 19.74
C ARG A 5 7.35 -12.30 18.42
N ASP A 6 7.62 -13.01 17.34
CA ASP A 6 7.55 -12.51 15.96
C ASP A 6 6.30 -11.67 15.70
N SER A 7 6.52 -10.44 15.27
CA SER A 7 5.52 -9.58 14.65
C SER A 7 5.13 -10.21 13.31
N GLY A 8 4.26 -11.21 13.34
CA GLY A 8 3.69 -11.83 12.16
C GLY A 8 3.01 -10.76 11.32
N SER A 9 3.59 -10.48 10.15
CA SER A 9 2.96 -9.72 9.09
C SER A 9 1.58 -10.31 8.82
N HIS A 10 0.53 -9.65 9.30
CA HIS A 10 -0.85 -10.01 8.95
C HIS A 10 -1.03 -9.73 7.46
N ASN A 11 -0.79 -10.76 6.66
CA ASN A 11 -1.01 -10.72 5.23
C ASN A 11 -2.54 -10.71 5.04
N PRO A 12 -3.12 -9.77 4.29
CA PRO A 12 -4.57 -9.73 4.05
C PRO A 12 -5.13 -11.06 3.50
N ASP A 13 -4.28 -11.84 2.83
CA ASP A 13 -4.57 -13.20 2.38
C ASP A 13 -4.97 -14.15 3.51
N ASP A 14 -4.41 -13.99 4.72
CA ASP A 14 -4.73 -14.84 5.88
C ASP A 14 -6.13 -14.57 6.43
N LEU A 15 -6.60 -13.32 6.36
CA LEU A 15 -7.96 -12.95 6.79
C LEU A 15 -9.00 -13.54 5.82
N HIS A 16 -8.76 -13.41 4.51
CA HIS A 16 -9.61 -14.02 3.49
C HIS A 16 -9.64 -15.54 3.61
N ARG A 17 -8.48 -16.16 3.91
CA ARG A 17 -8.38 -17.61 4.15
C ARG A 17 -9.16 -18.04 5.38
N LEU A 18 -9.02 -17.33 6.50
CA LEU A 18 -9.72 -17.63 7.76
C LEU A 18 -11.25 -17.51 7.61
N ILE A 19 -11.72 -16.46 6.91
CA ILE A 19 -13.14 -16.26 6.61
C ILE A 19 -13.65 -17.40 5.71
N GLY A 20 -12.90 -17.76 4.68
CA GLY A 20 -13.23 -18.88 3.79
C GLY A 20 -13.31 -20.22 4.54
N GLU A 21 -12.33 -20.52 5.39
CA GLU A 21 -12.29 -21.74 6.20
C GLU A 21 -13.50 -21.85 7.15
N ARG A 22 -13.86 -20.76 7.84
CA ARG A 22 -15.02 -20.73 8.75
C ARG A 22 -16.35 -20.88 8.03
N LEU A 23 -16.56 -20.18 6.91
CA LEU A 23 -17.77 -20.31 6.10
C LEU A 23 -17.93 -21.72 5.55
N THR A 24 -16.83 -22.32 5.08
CA THR A 24 -16.83 -23.70 4.56
C THR A 24 -17.18 -24.71 5.65
N ALA A 25 -16.62 -24.57 6.84
CA ALA A 25 -16.95 -25.43 7.99
C ALA A 25 -18.44 -25.32 8.39
N GLY A 26 -18.99 -24.11 8.44
CA GLY A 26 -20.41 -23.89 8.73
C GLY A 26 -21.33 -24.53 7.68
N LEU A 27 -21.02 -24.38 6.39
CA LEU A 27 -21.77 -25.00 5.31
C LEU A 27 -21.70 -26.54 5.36
N LEU A 28 -20.53 -27.10 5.63
CA LEU A 28 -20.36 -28.55 5.79
C LEU A 28 -21.17 -29.09 6.97
N GLY A 29 -21.20 -28.39 8.10
CA GLY A 29 -22.04 -28.77 9.24
C GLY A 29 -23.53 -28.82 8.91
N ILE A 30 -24.02 -27.87 8.11
CA ILE A 30 -25.42 -27.86 7.63
C ILE A 30 -25.67 -29.03 6.67
N LEU A 31 -24.73 -29.33 5.77
CA LEU A 31 -24.85 -30.43 4.82
C LEU A 31 -24.83 -31.80 5.51
N ASP A 32 -23.99 -32.00 6.52
CA ASP A 32 -23.95 -33.24 7.31
C ASP A 32 -25.26 -33.46 8.08
N LEU A 33 -25.81 -32.39 8.64
CA LEU A 33 -27.11 -32.40 9.30
C LEU A 33 -28.26 -32.78 8.32
N LEU A 34 -28.23 -32.26 7.09
CA LEU A 34 -29.19 -32.62 6.03
C LEU A 34 -28.99 -34.05 5.52
N ALA A 35 -27.73 -34.52 5.41
CA ALA A 35 -27.40 -35.87 4.97
C ALA A 35 -27.84 -36.93 6.00
N GLY A 36 -27.69 -36.65 7.30
CA GLY A 36 -28.18 -37.51 8.38
C GLY A 36 -29.70 -37.71 8.35
N LEU A 37 -30.44 -36.71 7.88
CA LEU A 37 -31.90 -36.73 7.73
C LEU A 37 -32.40 -37.54 6.52
N GLY A 38 -31.67 -37.53 5.41
CA GLY A 38 -32.09 -38.18 4.17
C GLY A 38 -31.96 -39.72 4.15
N SER A 39 -31.37 -40.32 5.19
CA SER A 39 -30.96 -41.73 5.20
C SER A 39 -31.86 -42.70 5.99
N ARG A 40 -32.96 -42.23 6.60
CA ARG A 40 -33.78 -43.03 7.52
C ARG A 40 -35.28 -42.85 7.27
N ASP A 41 -36.00 -43.98 7.24
CA ASP A 41 -37.46 -44.02 7.25
C ASP A 41 -37.96 -43.65 8.65
N TYR A 42 -38.23 -42.36 8.87
CA TYR A 42 -38.68 -41.85 10.16
C TYR A 42 -40.20 -41.96 10.31
N SER A 43 -40.64 -42.31 11.53
CA SER A 43 -42.04 -42.09 11.91
C SER A 43 -42.35 -40.58 11.91
N GLN A 44 -43.61 -40.21 11.65
CA GLN A 44 -43.99 -38.81 11.44
C GLN A 44 -43.61 -37.91 12.63
N SER A 45 -43.59 -38.40 13.88
CA SER A 45 -43.17 -37.61 15.05
C SER A 45 -41.65 -37.46 15.18
N GLU A 46 -40.86 -38.47 14.80
CA GLU A 46 -39.41 -38.41 14.77
C GLU A 46 -38.92 -37.43 13.69
N ALA A 47 -39.55 -37.45 12.51
CA ALA A 47 -39.26 -36.50 11.44
C ALA A 47 -39.47 -35.04 11.90
N THR A 48 -40.52 -34.77 12.68
CA THR A 48 -40.78 -33.44 13.23
C THR A 48 -39.77 -33.05 14.30
N ALA A 49 -39.43 -33.95 15.21
CA ALA A 49 -38.45 -33.70 16.27
C ALA A 49 -37.06 -33.40 15.69
N ILE A 50 -36.64 -34.14 14.66
CA ILE A 50 -35.35 -33.92 14.00
C ILE A 50 -35.39 -32.64 13.16
N SER A 51 -36.49 -32.36 12.45
CA SER A 51 -36.65 -31.09 11.72
C SER A 51 -36.60 -29.87 12.64
N GLU A 52 -37.11 -29.99 13.87
CA GLU A 52 -37.05 -28.92 14.87
C GLU A 52 -35.63 -28.75 15.42
N ALA A 53 -34.95 -29.86 15.76
CA ALA A 53 -33.54 -29.84 16.19
C ALA A 53 -32.63 -29.26 15.10
N LEU A 54 -32.90 -29.57 13.82
CA LEU A 54 -32.18 -29.03 12.68
C LEU A 54 -32.38 -27.53 12.53
N ARG A 55 -33.64 -27.07 12.64
CA ARG A 55 -33.96 -25.63 12.60
C ARG A 55 -33.26 -24.87 13.72
N GLN A 56 -33.20 -25.45 14.92
CA GLN A 56 -32.49 -24.87 16.06
C GLN A 56 -30.98 -24.85 15.83
N GLY A 57 -30.39 -25.94 15.34
CA GLY A 57 -28.95 -26.02 15.04
C GLY A 57 -28.53 -25.04 13.95
N ILE A 58 -29.27 -25.00 12.83
CA ILE A 58 -29.05 -24.03 11.74
C ILE A 58 -29.24 -22.59 12.27
N GLY A 59 -30.25 -22.36 13.09
CA GLY A 59 -30.51 -21.05 13.71
C GLY A 59 -29.34 -20.59 14.59
N MET A 60 -28.80 -21.48 15.43
CA MET A 60 -27.62 -21.20 16.25
C MET A 60 -26.39 -20.92 15.41
N GLU A 61 -26.11 -21.72 14.39
CA GLU A 61 -24.95 -21.51 13.51
C GLU A 61 -25.05 -20.20 12.72
N LEU A 62 -26.22 -19.87 12.19
CA LEU A 62 -26.44 -18.57 11.54
C LEU A 62 -26.27 -17.39 12.51
N GLN A 63 -26.69 -17.56 13.76
CA GLN A 63 -26.51 -16.54 14.80
C GLN A 63 -25.03 -16.38 15.17
N ASN A 64 -24.28 -17.48 15.31
CA ASN A 64 -22.84 -17.48 15.55
C ASN A 64 -22.10 -16.80 14.40
N LEU A 65 -22.40 -17.20 13.15
CA LEU A 65 -21.83 -16.60 11.95
C LEU A 65 -22.13 -15.09 11.89
N ARG A 66 -23.35 -14.68 12.24
CA ARG A 66 -23.72 -13.28 12.31
C ARG A 66 -22.87 -12.54 13.33
N MET A 67 -22.66 -13.09 14.53
CA MET A 67 -21.81 -12.46 15.55
C MET A 67 -20.37 -12.34 15.10
N ASP A 68 -19.81 -13.38 14.48
CA ASP A 68 -18.46 -13.39 13.92
C ASP A 68 -18.29 -12.28 12.86
N VAL A 69 -19.25 -12.15 11.93
CA VAL A 69 -19.23 -11.09 10.91
C VAL A 69 -19.29 -9.69 11.53
N HIS A 70 -20.07 -9.49 12.60
CA HIS A 70 -20.09 -8.20 13.30
C HIS A 70 -18.75 -7.91 13.96
N SER A 71 -18.14 -8.91 14.62
CA SER A 71 -16.81 -8.75 15.23
C SER A 71 -15.74 -8.40 14.18
N VAL A 72 -15.75 -9.06 13.02
CA VAL A 72 -14.84 -8.73 11.92
C VAL A 72 -15.06 -7.31 11.41
N ARG A 73 -16.32 -6.90 11.26
CA ARG A 73 -16.66 -5.53 10.86
C ARG A 73 -16.12 -4.50 11.86
N ASP A 74 -16.27 -4.74 13.16
CA ASP A 74 -15.81 -3.82 14.20
C ASP A 74 -14.28 -3.70 14.18
N MET A 75 -13.56 -4.82 14.01
CA MET A 75 -12.10 -4.81 13.84
C MET A 75 -11.66 -4.02 12.60
N LEU A 76 -12.37 -4.17 11.47
CA LEU A 76 -12.07 -3.42 10.25
C LEU A 76 -12.29 -1.91 10.43
N GLU A 77 -13.32 -1.51 11.18
CA GLU A 77 -13.56 -0.09 11.47
C GLU A 77 -12.46 0.47 12.40
N GLU A 78 -12.02 -0.29 13.40
CA GLU A 78 -10.90 0.11 14.28
C GLU A 78 -9.59 0.25 13.49
N MET A 79 -9.31 -0.67 12.57
CA MET A 79 -8.17 -0.58 11.66
C MET A 79 -8.26 0.66 10.77
N ARG A 80 -9.44 0.95 10.21
CA ARG A 80 -9.68 2.13 9.38
C ARG A 80 -9.42 3.43 10.17
N VAL A 81 -9.94 3.54 11.38
CA VAL A 81 -9.71 4.70 12.26
C VAL A 81 -8.22 4.85 12.59
N SER A 82 -7.53 3.74 12.85
CA SER A 82 -6.09 3.73 13.12
C SER A 82 -5.28 4.20 11.92
N ILE A 83 -5.65 3.80 10.71
CA ILE A 83 -5.03 4.28 9.46
C ILE A 83 -5.22 5.79 9.33
N ILE A 84 -6.45 6.29 9.49
CA ILE A 84 -6.73 7.74 9.42
C ILE A 84 -5.89 8.52 10.44
N ARG A 85 -5.71 7.97 11.65
CA ARG A 85 -4.86 8.59 12.68
C ARG A 85 -3.38 8.60 12.28
N LEU A 86 -2.89 7.52 11.70
CA LEU A 86 -1.52 7.42 11.18
C LEU A 86 -1.30 8.40 10.02
N GLU A 87 -2.25 8.52 9.10
CA GLU A 87 -2.21 9.47 7.99
C GLU A 87 -2.14 10.92 8.49
N ARG A 88 -2.91 11.26 9.54
CA ARG A 88 -2.81 12.57 10.19
C ARG A 88 -1.45 12.80 10.82
N LEU A 89 -0.93 11.84 11.59
CA LEU A 89 0.38 11.96 12.21
C LEU A 89 1.51 12.11 11.18
N ILE A 90 1.41 11.43 10.04
CA ILE A 90 2.37 11.57 8.94
C ILE A 90 2.27 12.97 8.35
N THR A 91 1.06 13.45 8.07
CA THR A 91 0.82 14.80 7.54
C THR A 91 1.33 15.88 8.50
N ASP A 92 0.96 15.79 9.77
CA ASP A 92 1.40 16.74 10.81
C ASP A 92 2.93 16.77 10.92
N LYS A 93 3.58 15.61 10.81
CA LYS A 93 5.03 15.50 10.86
C LYS A 93 5.71 16.06 9.60
N ILE A 94 5.11 15.88 8.42
CA ILE A 94 5.57 16.53 7.19
C ILE A 94 5.47 18.05 7.33
N ASP A 95 4.36 18.56 7.85
CA ASP A 95 4.15 20.00 8.05
C ASP A 95 5.10 20.60 9.11
N GLU A 96 5.39 19.86 10.19
CA GLU A 96 6.38 20.24 11.20
C GLU A 96 7.80 20.27 10.63
N ASP A 97 8.18 19.24 9.86
CA ASP A 97 9.48 19.20 9.19
C ASP A 97 9.61 20.34 8.15
N GLU A 98 8.54 20.68 7.42
CA GLU A 98 8.52 21.82 6.49
C GLU A 98 8.66 23.17 7.22
N LYS A 99 7.94 23.38 8.34
CA LYS A 99 8.07 24.61 9.14
C LYS A 99 9.44 24.75 9.79
N ALA A 100 10.02 23.65 10.27
CA ALA A 100 11.36 23.64 10.83
C ALA A 100 12.43 23.98 9.77
N ASP A 101 12.27 23.49 8.54
CA ASP A 101 13.16 23.81 7.43
C ASP A 101 12.99 25.30 6.98
N GLU A 102 11.76 25.84 6.96
CA GLU A 102 11.52 27.27 6.67
C GLU A 102 12.07 28.22 7.75
N GLU A 103 11.97 27.85 9.04
CA GLU A 103 12.50 28.65 10.15
C GLU A 103 14.04 28.62 10.20
N ALA A 104 14.64 27.50 9.78
CA ALA A 104 16.07 27.39 9.55
C ALA A 104 16.54 28.23 8.34
N GLU A 105 15.74 28.32 7.27
CA GLU A 105 16.02 29.20 6.12
C GLU A 105 15.88 30.69 6.47
N ARG A 106 14.85 31.08 7.24
CA ARG A 106 14.69 32.48 7.72
C ARG A 106 15.80 32.92 8.68
N SER A 107 16.40 31.98 9.41
CA SER A 107 17.57 32.24 10.26
C SER A 107 18.88 32.37 9.47
N ARG A 108 18.90 31.93 8.20
CA ARG A 108 20.08 31.99 7.30
C ARG A 108 20.13 33.25 6.43
N THR A 109 19.05 34.02 6.32
CA THR A 109 19.00 35.24 5.49
C THR A 109 19.58 36.48 6.18
N THR A 110 19.98 36.39 7.46
CA THR A 110 20.56 37.52 8.23
C THR A 110 22.04 37.35 8.61
N HIS A 111 22.69 36.26 8.22
CA HIS A 111 24.11 36.06 8.50
C HIS A 111 24.86 35.50 7.29
N ASP A 112 26.04 36.08 7.08
CA ASP A 112 26.95 35.89 5.95
C ASP A 112 27.06 34.43 5.48
N TRP A 113 27.04 34.30 4.16
CA TRP A 113 27.08 33.04 3.42
C TRP A 113 28.25 32.13 3.81
N GLN A 114 27.94 30.98 4.42
CA GLN A 114 28.74 29.76 4.31
C GLN A 114 27.80 28.54 4.15
N PRO A 115 28.05 27.62 3.19
CA PRO A 115 27.15 26.50 2.94
C PRO A 115 27.26 25.46 4.06
N ALA A 116 26.27 25.43 4.94
CA ALA A 116 26.12 24.41 5.96
C ALA A 116 25.07 23.36 5.54
N SER A 117 25.55 22.19 5.14
CA SER A 117 24.94 20.84 5.29
C SER A 117 25.06 20.01 4.00
N GLY A 118 25.55 18.78 4.13
CA GLY A 118 25.71 17.81 3.03
C GLY A 118 24.39 17.23 2.49
N ARG A 119 23.32 18.02 2.35
CA ARG A 119 22.14 17.67 1.56
C ARG A 119 22.36 18.20 0.14
N ALA A 120 22.32 17.31 -0.86
CA ALA A 120 22.36 17.73 -2.25
C ALA A 120 21.12 18.59 -2.59
N PRO A 121 21.27 19.69 -3.35
CA PRO A 121 20.13 20.50 -3.82
C PRO A 121 19.07 19.64 -4.51
N ARG A 122 17.80 20.07 -4.44
CA ARG A 122 16.66 19.33 -5.00
C ARG A 122 16.87 19.01 -6.47
N GLU A 123 17.39 19.97 -7.23
CA GLU A 123 17.70 19.86 -8.65
C GLU A 123 18.71 18.75 -8.92
N VAL A 124 19.74 18.64 -8.08
CA VAL A 124 20.80 17.61 -8.20
C VAL A 124 20.24 16.22 -7.90
N VAL A 125 19.30 16.11 -6.95
CA VAL A 125 18.61 14.84 -6.67
C VAL A 125 17.73 14.43 -7.85
N ILE A 126 16.97 15.38 -8.41
CA ILE A 126 16.09 15.14 -9.56
C ILE A 126 16.91 14.65 -10.76
N GLU A 127 17.95 15.39 -11.12
CA GLU A 127 18.82 15.06 -12.26
C GLU A 127 19.48 13.69 -12.09
N ARG A 128 20.00 13.39 -10.89
CA ARG A 128 20.65 12.10 -10.63
C ARG A 128 19.67 10.93 -10.70
N VAL A 129 18.44 11.11 -10.20
CA VAL A 129 17.39 10.09 -10.27
C VAL A 129 16.91 9.88 -11.71
N PHE A 130 16.73 10.95 -12.50
CA PHE A 130 16.33 10.84 -13.91
C PHE A 130 17.38 10.15 -14.78
N ASN A 131 18.63 10.56 -14.66
CA ASN A 131 19.73 9.92 -15.39
C ASN A 131 19.88 8.44 -15.03
N THR A 132 19.69 8.10 -13.75
CA THR A 132 19.71 6.70 -13.30
C THR A 132 18.50 5.92 -13.85
N ALA A 133 17.29 6.48 -13.80
CA ALA A 133 16.09 5.83 -14.32
C ALA A 133 16.20 5.59 -15.83
N GLN A 134 16.72 6.56 -16.59
CA GLN A 134 16.98 6.44 -18.02
C GLN A 134 18.01 5.34 -18.32
N LYS A 135 19.12 5.31 -17.57
CA LYS A 135 20.13 4.25 -17.71
C LYS A 135 19.57 2.86 -17.40
N LEU A 136 18.71 2.73 -16.39
CA LEU A 136 18.07 1.45 -16.07
C LEU A 136 17.14 0.97 -17.19
N ILE A 137 16.44 1.89 -17.87
CA ILE A 137 15.64 1.57 -19.06
C ILE A 137 16.52 1.10 -20.20
N GLU A 138 17.65 1.77 -20.45
CA GLU A 138 18.62 1.39 -21.48
C GLU A 138 19.27 0.02 -21.21
N GLU A 139 19.44 -0.33 -19.94
CA GLU A 139 19.86 -1.66 -19.48
C GLU A 139 18.75 -2.73 -19.58
N GLY A 140 17.55 -2.36 -20.05
CA GLY A 140 16.40 -3.27 -20.22
C GLY A 140 15.63 -3.56 -18.92
N LYS A 141 15.83 -2.78 -17.86
CA LYS A 141 15.08 -2.94 -16.60
C LYS A 141 13.76 -2.18 -16.65
N ASP A 142 12.73 -2.83 -16.13
CA ASP A 142 11.39 -2.27 -16.04
C ASP A 142 11.24 -1.41 -14.77
N ILE A 143 11.45 -0.10 -14.92
CA ILE A 143 11.36 0.87 -13.81
C ILE A 143 9.95 1.04 -13.25
N SER A 144 8.91 0.57 -13.94
CA SER A 144 7.52 0.62 -13.44
C SER A 144 7.30 -0.37 -12.29
N LYS A 145 8.09 -1.44 -12.25
CA LYS A 145 8.06 -2.47 -11.20
C LYS A 145 8.99 -2.14 -10.02
N MET A 146 9.77 -1.06 -10.11
CA MET A 146 10.69 -0.65 -9.05
C MET A 146 10.00 0.30 -8.07
N THR A 147 10.23 0.08 -6.78
CA THR A 147 9.76 1.01 -5.73
C THR A 147 10.57 2.31 -5.75
N SER A 148 9.97 3.40 -5.25
CA SER A 148 10.66 4.70 -5.08
C SER A 148 11.95 4.57 -4.27
N THR A 149 11.95 3.72 -3.24
CA THR A 149 13.12 3.40 -2.41
C THR A 149 14.21 2.71 -3.23
N ALA A 150 13.87 1.75 -4.08
CA ALA A 150 14.83 1.05 -4.92
C ALA A 150 15.48 1.98 -5.95
N LEU A 151 14.69 2.89 -6.54
CA LEU A 151 15.21 3.91 -7.47
C LEU A 151 16.10 4.94 -6.76
N ALA A 152 15.73 5.36 -5.54
CA ALA A 152 16.56 6.23 -4.71
C ALA A 152 17.93 5.60 -4.41
N HIS A 153 17.93 4.32 -4.01
CA HIS A 153 19.18 3.58 -3.77
C HIS A 153 20.02 3.41 -5.04
N ALA A 154 19.38 3.09 -6.17
CA ALA A 154 20.08 2.98 -7.45
C ALA A 154 20.74 4.32 -7.86
N ALA A 155 20.09 5.44 -7.56
CA ALA A 155 20.60 6.78 -7.82
C ALA A 155 21.57 7.28 -6.72
N GLY A 156 21.88 6.47 -5.71
CA GLY A 156 22.78 6.85 -4.61
C GLY A 156 22.25 8.02 -3.77
N VAL A 157 20.93 8.20 -3.71
CA VAL A 157 20.26 9.23 -2.90
C VAL A 157 19.46 8.58 -1.78
N LYS A 158 19.27 9.31 -0.68
CA LYS A 158 18.46 8.80 0.43
C LYS A 158 16.98 8.76 0.01
N PRO A 159 16.19 7.76 0.44
CA PRO A 159 14.76 7.70 0.15
C PRO A 159 14.01 8.97 0.57
N THR A 160 14.41 9.61 1.67
CA THR A 160 13.85 10.89 2.11
C THR A 160 14.10 12.03 1.12
N GLN A 161 15.26 12.04 0.43
CA GLN A 161 15.57 13.03 -0.61
C GLN A 161 14.75 12.78 -1.88
N PHE A 162 14.46 11.51 -2.21
CA PHE A 162 13.57 11.17 -3.30
C PHE A 162 12.15 11.65 -3.01
N THR A 163 11.63 11.39 -1.80
CA THR A 163 10.30 11.87 -1.40
C THR A 163 10.25 13.40 -1.40
N TYR A 164 11.29 14.08 -0.92
CA TYR A 164 11.38 15.54 -0.97
C TYR A 164 11.38 16.08 -2.42
N ALA A 165 12.12 15.43 -3.32
CA ALA A 165 12.22 15.85 -4.72
C ALA A 165 10.89 15.70 -5.48
N PHE A 166 10.20 14.56 -5.30
CA PHE A 166 9.09 14.15 -6.16
C PHE A 166 7.72 14.13 -5.47
N LYS A 167 7.66 14.26 -4.14
CA LYS A 167 6.50 14.14 -3.24
C LYS A 167 5.84 12.76 -3.27
N THR A 168 5.50 12.26 -4.45
CA THR A 168 4.84 10.97 -4.67
C THR A 168 5.50 10.20 -5.81
N ARG A 169 5.21 8.91 -5.90
CA ARG A 169 5.64 8.07 -7.03
C ARG A 169 5.06 8.56 -8.36
N ALA A 170 3.78 8.93 -8.37
CA ALA A 170 3.13 9.51 -9.55
C ALA A 170 3.78 10.84 -9.97
N GLY A 171 4.19 11.67 -9.01
CA GLY A 171 4.91 12.92 -9.26
C GLY A 171 6.27 12.69 -9.92
N PHE A 172 6.99 11.62 -9.55
CA PHE A 172 8.19 11.19 -10.28
C PHE A 172 7.86 10.76 -11.71
N GLU A 173 6.86 9.90 -11.90
CA GLU A 173 6.53 9.35 -13.23
C GLU A 173 6.11 10.45 -14.22
N GLN A 174 5.33 11.42 -13.75
CA GLN A 174 4.95 12.58 -14.55
C GLN A 174 6.17 13.43 -14.95
N GLN A 175 6.97 13.87 -13.97
CA GLN A 175 8.13 14.72 -14.25
C GLN A 175 9.19 13.98 -15.09
N PHE A 176 9.33 12.66 -14.92
CA PHE A 176 10.23 11.85 -15.71
C PHE A 176 9.73 11.68 -17.16
N ALA A 177 8.42 11.53 -17.37
CA ALA A 177 7.84 11.51 -18.71
C ALA A 177 8.07 12.85 -19.44
N GLU A 178 7.78 13.97 -18.77
CA GLU A 178 8.02 15.32 -19.29
C GLU A 178 9.50 15.55 -19.63
N TRP A 179 10.40 15.18 -18.73
CA TRP A 179 11.86 15.28 -18.95
C TRP A 179 12.34 14.44 -20.13
N ARG A 180 11.82 13.22 -20.32
CA ARG A 180 12.18 12.38 -21.48
C ARG A 180 11.68 12.98 -22.79
N GLU A 181 10.48 13.57 -22.80
CA GLU A 181 9.98 14.28 -23.98
C GLU A 181 10.85 15.49 -24.31
N GLU A 182 11.26 16.25 -23.30
CA GLU A 182 12.17 17.39 -23.44
C GLU A 182 13.56 16.98 -23.93
N MET A 183 14.10 15.86 -23.45
CA MET A 183 15.38 15.32 -23.92
C MET A 183 15.27 14.80 -25.36
N ARG A 184 14.12 14.23 -25.74
CA ARG A 184 13.90 13.77 -27.12
C ARG A 184 13.85 14.94 -28.10
N THR A 185 13.17 16.03 -27.75
CA THR A 185 13.07 17.22 -28.61
C THR A 185 14.37 18.01 -28.70
N LYS A 186 15.21 17.99 -27.66
CA LYS A 186 16.57 18.58 -27.70
C LYS A 186 17.56 17.79 -28.55
N THR A 187 17.26 16.53 -28.88
CA THR A 187 18.16 15.65 -29.65
C THR A 187 17.77 15.53 -31.12
N GLU A 188 16.66 16.17 -31.55
CA GLU A 188 16.38 16.36 -32.98
C GLU A 188 17.25 17.52 -33.50
N PRO A 189 18.24 17.27 -34.39
CA PRO A 189 18.95 18.36 -35.02
C PRO A 189 17.97 19.12 -35.92
N ASP A 190 18.04 20.44 -35.83
CA ASP A 190 17.37 21.39 -36.69
C ASP A 190 17.95 21.29 -38.12
N ASP A 191 17.69 20.17 -38.81
CA ASP A 191 18.18 19.89 -40.17
C ASP A 191 17.24 20.53 -41.22
N LYS A 192 16.92 21.81 -41.03
CA LYS A 192 16.14 22.62 -41.96
C LYS A 192 16.53 24.09 -41.97
N THR A 193 17.82 24.42 -42.14
CA THR A 193 18.20 25.67 -42.84
C THR A 193 19.60 25.55 -43.43
N ASP A 194 19.75 24.78 -44.50
CA ASP A 194 20.76 25.04 -45.54
C ASP A 194 20.20 24.58 -46.90
N ALA A 195 19.12 25.23 -47.29
CA ALA A 195 18.58 25.16 -48.64
C ALA A 195 17.88 26.48 -48.97
N ILE A 196 18.64 27.57 -49.02
CA ILE A 196 18.27 28.73 -49.83
C ILE A 196 19.47 29.09 -50.71
N ALA A 197 19.16 29.10 -52.00
CA ALA A 197 19.99 29.34 -53.17
C ALA A 197 20.70 30.70 -53.19
#